data_AF-A0A8T1IHG4-F1
#
_entry.id   AF-A0A8T1IHG4-F1
#
_cell.length_a   1.000
_cell.length_b   1.000
_cell.length_c   1.000
_cell.angle_alpha   90.00
_cell.angle_beta   90.00
_cell.angle_gamma   90.00
#
_symmetry.space_group_name_H-M   'P 1'
#
loop_
_entity.id
_entity.type
_entity.pdbx_description
1 polymer ?
#
loop_
_entity_poly.entity_id
_entity_poly.type
_entity_poly.pdbx_seq_one_letter_code
_entity_poly.pdbx_strand_id
1 'polypeptide(L)'
;MDDEDLRALASLQDFGRVSLPIHMRRCRSLLPPSEEEEAAAEHNKGTKSIKRKQVQSLVDLCLRFVTKHFESVYMDRILSFPEAEAALIASMPSNLLHRMAKTKNRESRATIETLESTLQGARRDVAQLESARDWAAISRARMAEQQHVSDRLQRELDTIQTALSSTEVENQHLRAKAERAEKQLLRLEAKINSLKAEKVVLKKASTEAHRREMKLSSELLSAQKARLALSVQLGRSIRSRRQSARSGHLQGDAQLSDPSSIGGSSSHEFSENTTSSNAFTQQRHSVTCHKRPRAEGSNIPYPPSMRMEDQH
;
A
#
# COMPACT_ATOMS: atom_id res chain seq x y z
N MET A 1 -47.31 -60.76 -32.59
CA MET A 1 -48.30 -59.79 -32.08
C MET A 1 -47.76 -58.45 -32.47
N ASP A 2 -48.35 -57.94 -33.54
CA ASP A 2 -47.80 -56.92 -34.41
C ASP A 2 -48.21 -55.52 -33.92
N ASP A 3 -47.48 -54.49 -34.35
CA ASP A 3 -47.69 -53.07 -33.98
C ASP A 3 -49.09 -52.51 -34.30
N GLU A 4 -49.96 -53.26 -34.98
CA GLU A 4 -51.37 -52.94 -35.17
C GLU A 4 -52.23 -53.20 -33.92
N ASP A 5 -51.89 -54.20 -33.10
CA ASP A 5 -52.65 -54.55 -31.89
C ASP A 5 -52.46 -53.49 -30.77
N LEU A 6 -51.32 -52.81 -30.75
CA LEU A 6 -51.03 -51.71 -29.82
C LEU A 6 -51.73 -50.40 -30.20
N ARG A 7 -52.00 -50.15 -31.49
CA ARG A 7 -52.80 -48.97 -31.93
C ARG A 7 -54.28 -49.16 -31.69
N ALA A 8 -54.80 -50.40 -31.82
CA ALA A 8 -56.20 -50.70 -31.52
C ALA A 8 -56.54 -50.52 -30.03
N LEU A 9 -55.59 -50.78 -29.11
CA LEU A 9 -55.78 -50.53 -27.68
C LEU A 9 -55.67 -49.05 -27.28
N ALA A 10 -54.91 -48.24 -28.04
CA ALA A 10 -54.83 -46.80 -27.81
C ALA A 10 -56.09 -46.05 -28.27
N SER A 11 -56.76 -46.48 -29.35
CA SER A 11 -57.97 -45.79 -29.82
C SER A 11 -59.22 -46.07 -28.97
N LEU A 12 -59.25 -47.15 -28.18
CA LEU A 12 -60.39 -47.44 -27.29
C LEU A 12 -60.39 -46.59 -26.01
N GLN A 13 -59.23 -46.05 -25.59
CA GLN A 13 -59.11 -45.27 -24.35
C GLN A 13 -59.59 -43.81 -24.48
N ASP A 14 -59.75 -43.30 -25.70
CA ASP A 14 -60.12 -41.90 -25.96
C ASP A 14 -61.63 -41.67 -26.21
N PHE A 15 -62.40 -42.71 -26.56
CA PHE A 15 -63.86 -42.57 -26.78
C PHE A 15 -64.66 -42.31 -25.50
N GLY A 16 -64.08 -42.53 -24.31
CA GLY A 16 -64.72 -42.29 -23.01
C GLY A 16 -64.38 -40.97 -22.32
N ARG A 17 -63.27 -40.29 -22.70
CA ARG A 17 -62.76 -39.12 -21.97
C ARG A 17 -63.52 -37.81 -22.23
N VAL A 18 -64.22 -37.69 -23.35
CA VAL A 18 -64.95 -36.46 -23.72
C VAL A 18 -66.38 -36.46 -23.15
N SER A 19 -67.00 -37.63 -22.98
CA SER A 19 -68.36 -37.74 -22.42
C SER A 19 -68.36 -37.72 -20.88
N LEU A 20 -67.29 -38.21 -20.23
CA LEU A 20 -67.20 -38.26 -18.77
C LEU A 20 -67.34 -36.88 -18.09
N PRO A 21 -66.65 -35.81 -18.52
CA PRO A 21 -66.78 -34.50 -17.89
C PRO A 21 -68.18 -33.89 -18.04
N ILE A 22 -68.85 -34.16 -19.17
CA ILE A 22 -70.19 -33.66 -19.46
C ILE A 22 -71.24 -34.42 -18.63
N HIS A 23 -71.10 -35.75 -18.51
CA HIS A 23 -71.98 -36.57 -17.69
C HIS A 23 -71.76 -36.31 -16.20
N MET A 24 -70.51 -36.18 -15.76
CA MET A 24 -70.17 -35.81 -14.38
C MET A 24 -70.71 -34.42 -14.01
N ARG A 25 -70.71 -33.44 -14.94
CA ARG A 25 -71.36 -32.13 -14.70
C ARG A 25 -72.86 -32.24 -14.53
N ARG A 26 -73.54 -33.01 -15.39
CA ARG A 26 -74.99 -33.22 -15.30
C ARG A 26 -75.41 -34.01 -14.05
N CYS A 27 -74.62 -35.01 -13.65
CA CYS A 27 -74.86 -35.76 -12.42
C CYS A 27 -74.55 -34.93 -11.17
N ARG A 28 -73.48 -34.10 -11.17
CA ARG A 28 -73.19 -33.18 -10.07
C ARG A 28 -74.24 -32.09 -9.89
N SER A 29 -74.90 -31.64 -10.95
CA SER A 29 -75.99 -30.64 -10.82
C SER A 29 -77.28 -31.15 -10.16
N LEU A 30 -77.38 -32.45 -9.89
CA LEU A 30 -78.51 -33.07 -9.18
C LEU A 30 -78.22 -33.33 -7.70
N LEU A 31 -76.99 -33.09 -7.24
CA LEU A 31 -76.62 -33.12 -5.83
C LEU A 31 -76.57 -31.68 -5.29
N PRO A 32 -76.97 -31.44 -4.03
CA PRO A 32 -76.72 -30.16 -3.38
C PRO A 32 -75.21 -29.89 -3.34
N PRO A 33 -74.76 -28.64 -3.61
CA PRO A 33 -73.34 -28.30 -3.62
C PRO A 33 -72.72 -28.51 -2.23
N SER A 34 -71.47 -28.99 -2.17
CA SER A 34 -70.74 -29.03 -0.90
C SER A 34 -70.23 -27.62 -0.55
N GLU A 35 -69.98 -27.38 0.75
CA GLU A 35 -69.53 -26.08 1.28
C GLU A 35 -68.23 -25.57 0.60
N GLU A 36 -67.41 -26.46 0.03
CA GLU A 36 -66.21 -26.10 -0.74
C GLU A 36 -66.53 -25.57 -2.16
N GLU A 37 -67.62 -26.02 -2.80
CA GLU A 37 -68.04 -25.53 -4.13
C GLU A 37 -68.78 -24.18 -4.03
N GLU A 38 -69.46 -23.88 -2.92
CA GLU A 38 -70.04 -22.54 -2.67
C GLU A 38 -68.98 -21.46 -2.48
N ALA A 39 -67.91 -21.77 -1.74
CA ALA A 39 -66.78 -20.85 -1.55
C ALA A 39 -66.04 -20.52 -2.86
N ALA A 40 -65.92 -21.49 -3.77
CA ALA A 40 -65.31 -21.28 -5.10
C ALA A 40 -66.23 -20.50 -6.07
N ALA A 41 -67.54 -20.56 -5.88
CA ALA A 41 -68.52 -19.85 -6.70
C ALA A 41 -68.67 -18.37 -6.31
N GLU A 42 -68.44 -18.00 -5.04
CA GLU A 42 -68.45 -16.59 -4.62
C GLU A 42 -67.27 -15.80 -5.20
N HIS A 43 -66.10 -16.43 -5.35
CA HIS A 43 -64.90 -15.77 -5.88
C HIS A 43 -64.92 -15.48 -7.39
N ASN A 44 -65.91 -16.03 -8.13
CA ASN A 44 -66.06 -15.87 -9.58
C ASN A 44 -67.24 -14.96 -9.99
N LYS A 45 -67.98 -14.36 -9.05
CA LYS A 45 -69.13 -13.48 -9.35
C LYS A 45 -68.74 -12.04 -9.75
N GLY A 46 -67.45 -11.67 -9.70
CA GLY A 46 -66.99 -10.29 -9.91
C GLY A 46 -66.68 -9.87 -11.35
N THR A 47 -66.39 -10.78 -12.29
CA THR A 47 -65.98 -10.38 -13.65
C THR A 47 -66.40 -11.42 -14.69
N LYS A 48 -67.63 -11.30 -15.17
CA LYS A 48 -68.07 -11.55 -16.56
C LYS A 48 -69.59 -11.41 -16.57
N SER A 49 -70.06 -10.18 -16.74
CA SER A 49 -71.37 -10.01 -17.37
C SER A 49 -71.25 -10.71 -18.73
N ILE A 50 -71.95 -11.83 -18.87
CA ILE A 50 -72.09 -12.52 -20.16
C ILE A 50 -72.85 -11.53 -21.04
N LYS A 51 -72.11 -10.69 -21.78
CA LYS A 51 -72.67 -9.86 -22.82
C LYS A 51 -73.34 -10.82 -23.79
N ARG A 52 -74.68 -10.85 -23.77
CA ARG A 52 -75.47 -11.51 -24.81
C ARG A 52 -74.89 -11.02 -26.14
N LYS A 53 -74.31 -11.92 -26.94
CA LYS A 53 -73.80 -11.58 -28.26
C LYS A 53 -74.98 -11.04 -29.05
N GLN A 54 -75.07 -9.72 -29.19
CA GLN A 54 -76.04 -9.09 -30.05
C GLN A 54 -75.80 -9.67 -31.45
N VAL A 55 -76.77 -10.40 -31.98
CA VAL A 55 -76.68 -10.98 -33.32
C VAL A 55 -76.45 -9.81 -34.27
N GLN A 56 -75.29 -9.78 -34.92
CA GLN A 56 -74.98 -8.74 -35.90
C GLN A 56 -76.05 -8.80 -36.99
N SER A 57 -76.66 -7.65 -37.31
CA SER A 57 -77.66 -7.57 -38.36
C SER A 57 -77.09 -8.18 -39.64
N LEU A 58 -77.92 -8.91 -40.40
CA LEU A 58 -77.52 -9.44 -41.71
C LEU A 58 -76.94 -8.33 -42.60
N VAL A 59 -77.48 -7.12 -42.48
CA VAL A 59 -77.00 -5.91 -43.16
C VAL A 59 -75.56 -5.58 -42.75
N ASP A 60 -75.22 -5.65 -41.46
CA ASP A 60 -73.86 -5.39 -40.98
C ASP A 60 -72.87 -6.47 -41.44
N LEU A 61 -73.31 -7.72 -41.49
CA LEU A 61 -72.48 -8.82 -41.97
C LEU A 61 -72.19 -8.70 -43.46
N CYS A 62 -73.22 -8.43 -44.29
CA CYS A 62 -73.07 -8.20 -45.72
C CYS A 62 -72.18 -6.98 -45.99
N LEU A 63 -72.39 -5.87 -45.28
CA LEU A 63 -71.60 -4.67 -45.44
C LEU A 63 -70.14 -4.86 -45.03
N ARG A 64 -69.87 -5.67 -43.99
CA ARG A 64 -68.50 -6.02 -43.58
C ARG A 64 -67.81 -6.89 -44.62
N PHE A 65 -68.53 -7.83 -45.24
CA PHE A 65 -67.99 -8.66 -46.31
C PHE A 65 -67.66 -7.84 -47.56
N VAL A 66 -68.58 -6.97 -47.99
CA VAL A 66 -68.37 -6.05 -49.12
C VAL A 66 -67.20 -5.09 -48.85
N THR A 67 -67.12 -4.52 -47.64
CA THR A 67 -66.02 -3.64 -47.25
C THR A 67 -64.67 -4.34 -47.31
N LYS A 68 -64.59 -5.55 -46.74
CA LYS A 68 -63.34 -6.35 -46.74
C LYS A 68 -62.93 -6.79 -48.14
N HIS A 69 -63.88 -7.18 -48.98
CA HIS A 69 -63.60 -7.54 -50.38
C HIS A 69 -63.16 -6.32 -51.19
N PHE A 70 -63.77 -5.17 -50.96
CA PHE A 70 -63.38 -3.91 -51.59
C PHE A 70 -61.96 -3.48 -51.17
N GLU A 71 -61.64 -3.57 -49.88
CA GLU A 71 -60.28 -3.32 -49.38
C GLU A 71 -59.24 -4.26 -49.99
N SER A 72 -59.57 -5.54 -50.15
CA SER A 72 -58.67 -6.55 -50.70
C SER A 72 -58.45 -6.47 -52.21
N VAL A 73 -59.43 -6.01 -52.99
CA VAL A 73 -59.42 -6.14 -54.46
C VAL A 73 -59.32 -4.79 -55.16
N TYR A 74 -59.93 -3.75 -54.60
CA TYR A 74 -60.12 -2.47 -55.28
C TYR A 74 -59.26 -1.35 -54.70
N MET A 75 -58.87 -1.37 -53.42
CA MET A 75 -58.05 -0.29 -52.85
C MET A 75 -56.68 -0.15 -53.52
N ASP A 76 -56.01 -1.26 -53.85
CA ASP A 76 -54.72 -1.21 -54.55
C ASP A 76 -54.86 -0.67 -55.99
N ARG A 77 -55.97 -0.99 -56.67
CA ARG A 77 -56.28 -0.46 -58.01
C ARG A 77 -56.65 1.03 -57.98
N ILE A 78 -57.44 1.45 -57.00
CA ILE A 78 -57.82 2.85 -56.79
C ILE A 78 -56.58 3.71 -56.48
N LEU A 79 -55.63 3.20 -55.69
CA LEU A 79 -54.37 3.90 -55.41
C LEU A 79 -53.48 4.01 -56.65
N SER A 80 -53.54 3.03 -57.55
CA SER A 80 -52.72 2.99 -58.77
C SER A 80 -53.34 3.79 -59.93
N PHE A 81 -54.67 3.89 -60.02
CA PHE A 81 -55.42 4.54 -61.11
C PHE A 81 -56.60 5.38 -60.59
N PRO A 82 -56.34 6.50 -59.90
CA PRO A 82 -57.37 7.26 -59.19
C PRO A 82 -58.42 7.89 -60.11
N GLU A 83 -58.03 8.34 -61.31
CA GLU A 83 -58.95 8.98 -62.26
C GLU A 83 -59.89 7.99 -62.93
N ALA A 84 -59.40 6.79 -63.27
CA ALA A 84 -60.20 5.75 -63.91
C ALA A 84 -61.24 5.13 -62.96
N GLU A 85 -60.89 5.04 -61.67
CA GLU A 85 -61.75 4.45 -60.63
C GLU A 85 -62.63 5.48 -59.90
N ALA A 86 -62.50 6.78 -60.23
CA ALA A 86 -63.30 7.85 -59.63
C ALA A 86 -64.81 7.66 -59.86
N ALA A 87 -65.20 7.12 -61.03
CA ALA A 87 -66.59 6.80 -61.35
C ALA A 87 -67.14 5.66 -60.46
N LEU A 88 -66.32 4.66 -60.15
CA LEU A 88 -66.67 3.56 -59.25
C LEU A 88 -66.89 4.10 -57.83
N ILE A 89 -66.00 4.96 -57.35
CA ILE A 89 -66.13 5.62 -56.04
C ILE A 89 -67.40 6.49 -56.02
N ALA A 90 -67.68 7.29 -57.05
CA ALA A 90 -68.87 8.14 -57.12
C ALA A 90 -70.19 7.34 -57.17
N SER A 91 -70.17 6.13 -57.73
CA SER A 91 -71.32 5.22 -57.78
C SER A 91 -71.64 4.54 -56.43
N MET A 92 -70.71 4.60 -55.47
CA MET A 92 -70.89 3.94 -54.18
C MET A 92 -71.78 4.74 -53.24
N PRO A 93 -72.63 4.08 -52.42
CA PRO A 93 -73.41 4.76 -51.40
C PRO A 93 -72.51 5.53 -50.42
N SER A 94 -72.80 6.80 -50.19
CA SER A 94 -72.02 7.69 -49.32
C SER A 94 -71.81 7.13 -47.90
N ASN A 95 -72.82 6.44 -47.36
CA ASN A 95 -72.73 5.78 -46.05
C ASN A 95 -71.70 4.65 -46.00
N LEU A 96 -71.51 3.92 -47.11
CA LEU A 96 -70.50 2.87 -47.21
C LEU A 96 -69.10 3.50 -47.24
N LEU A 97 -68.88 4.48 -48.11
CA LEU A 97 -67.61 5.21 -48.20
C LEU A 97 -67.23 5.88 -46.87
N HIS A 98 -68.17 6.54 -46.21
CA HIS A 98 -67.92 7.19 -44.92
C HIS A 98 -67.51 6.17 -43.85
N ARG A 99 -68.16 4.99 -43.81
CA ARG A 99 -67.80 3.95 -42.86
C ARG A 99 -66.41 3.36 -43.14
N MET A 100 -66.07 3.13 -44.42
CA MET A 100 -64.75 2.63 -44.83
C MET A 100 -63.63 3.64 -44.55
N ALA A 101 -63.87 4.92 -44.84
CA ALA A 101 -62.92 5.99 -44.51
C ALA A 101 -62.76 6.11 -42.98
N LYS A 102 -63.85 5.98 -42.22
CA LYS A 102 -63.81 6.03 -40.75
C LYS A 102 -63.06 4.86 -40.13
N THR A 103 -63.23 3.64 -40.63
CA THR A 103 -62.47 2.46 -40.16
C THR A 103 -60.99 2.61 -40.48
N LYS A 104 -60.66 2.96 -41.73
CA LYS A 104 -59.26 3.16 -42.17
C LYS A 104 -58.58 4.31 -41.43
N ASN A 105 -59.27 5.42 -41.18
CA ASN A 105 -58.71 6.54 -40.39
C ASN A 105 -58.49 6.19 -38.92
N ARG A 106 -59.35 5.33 -38.35
CA ARG A 106 -59.17 4.86 -36.98
C ARG A 106 -57.97 3.90 -36.88
N GLU A 107 -57.84 3.01 -37.84
CA GLU A 107 -56.71 2.08 -37.92
C GLU A 107 -55.39 2.83 -38.18
N SER A 108 -55.37 3.76 -39.14
CA SER A 108 -54.19 4.57 -39.41
C SER A 108 -53.77 5.39 -38.20
N ARG A 109 -54.73 6.03 -37.50
CA ARG A 109 -54.45 6.75 -36.26
C ARG A 109 -53.86 5.85 -35.18
N ALA A 110 -54.41 4.65 -34.97
CA ALA A 110 -53.86 3.69 -34.00
C ALA A 110 -52.44 3.24 -34.36
N THR A 111 -52.16 3.02 -35.65
CA THR A 111 -50.80 2.69 -36.10
C THR A 111 -49.83 3.86 -35.94
N ILE A 112 -50.27 5.09 -36.21
CA ILE A 112 -49.46 6.30 -36.02
C ILE A 112 -49.11 6.47 -34.54
N GLU A 113 -50.09 6.38 -33.63
CA GLU A 113 -49.85 6.48 -32.18
C GLU A 113 -48.87 5.40 -31.70
N THR A 114 -48.96 4.19 -32.24
CA THR A 114 -48.01 3.10 -31.93
C THR A 114 -46.61 3.44 -32.44
N LEU A 115 -46.47 3.89 -33.69
CA LEU A 115 -45.19 4.25 -34.28
C LEU A 115 -44.55 5.43 -33.56
N GLU A 116 -45.32 6.45 -33.18
CA GLU A 116 -44.85 7.58 -32.39
C GLU A 116 -44.34 7.13 -31.02
N SER A 117 -45.06 6.24 -30.34
CA SER A 117 -44.61 5.65 -29.07
C SER A 117 -43.28 4.89 -29.24
N THR A 118 -43.16 4.06 -30.28
CA THR A 118 -41.91 3.34 -30.57
C THR A 118 -40.77 4.28 -30.94
N LEU A 119 -41.02 5.34 -31.70
CA LEU A 119 -40.03 6.35 -32.06
C LEU A 119 -39.54 7.10 -30.82
N GLN A 120 -40.44 7.47 -29.91
CA GLN A 120 -40.07 8.06 -28.64
C GLN A 120 -39.27 7.08 -27.78
N GLY A 121 -39.64 5.80 -27.76
CA GLY A 121 -38.87 4.73 -27.11
C GLY A 121 -37.45 4.67 -27.64
N ALA A 122 -37.29 4.50 -28.95
CA ALA A 122 -35.99 4.44 -29.62
C ALA A 122 -35.14 5.70 -29.37
N ARG A 123 -35.74 6.89 -29.31
CA ARG A 123 -35.02 8.14 -28.97
C ARG A 123 -34.46 8.12 -27.55
N ARG A 124 -35.22 7.59 -26.58
CA ARG A 124 -34.72 7.43 -25.20
C ARG A 124 -33.58 6.41 -25.14
N ASP A 125 -33.71 5.30 -25.85
CA ASP A 125 -32.68 4.27 -25.90
C ASP A 125 -31.38 4.80 -26.52
N VAL A 126 -31.46 5.57 -27.61
CA VAL A 126 -30.29 6.23 -28.21
C VAL A 126 -29.62 7.18 -27.22
N ALA A 127 -30.39 8.03 -26.52
CA ALA A 127 -29.83 8.93 -25.51
C ALA A 127 -29.13 8.16 -24.36
N GLN A 128 -29.70 7.02 -23.94
CA GLN A 128 -29.07 6.16 -22.94
C GLN A 128 -27.77 5.54 -23.46
N LEU A 129 -27.75 5.03 -24.70
CA LEU A 129 -26.55 4.47 -25.31
C LEU A 129 -25.45 5.53 -25.50
N GLU A 130 -25.80 6.76 -25.87
CA GLU A 130 -24.85 7.87 -25.95
C GLU A 130 -24.25 8.18 -24.58
N SER A 131 -25.08 8.27 -23.54
CA SER A 131 -24.60 8.47 -22.17
C SER A 131 -23.68 7.34 -21.72
N ALA A 132 -24.03 6.08 -22.01
CA ALA A 132 -23.22 4.91 -21.69
C ALA A 132 -21.89 4.91 -22.45
N ARG A 133 -21.90 5.32 -23.73
CA ARG A 133 -20.70 5.49 -24.54
C ARG A 133 -19.77 6.54 -23.93
N ASP A 134 -20.30 7.67 -23.49
CA ASP A 134 -19.53 8.76 -22.89
C ASP A 134 -18.93 8.32 -21.55
N TRP A 135 -19.69 7.61 -20.71
CA TRP A 135 -19.18 6.96 -19.49
C TRP A 135 -18.08 5.94 -19.78
N ALA A 136 -18.24 5.13 -20.82
CA ALA A 136 -17.21 4.17 -21.23
C ALA A 136 -15.94 4.89 -21.73
N ALA A 137 -16.06 6.03 -22.38
CA ALA A 137 -14.92 6.85 -22.81
C ALA A 137 -14.17 7.43 -21.60
N ILE A 138 -14.88 8.01 -20.64
CA ILE A 138 -14.31 8.53 -19.38
C ILE A 138 -13.62 7.39 -18.61
N SER A 139 -14.27 6.23 -18.49
CA SER A 139 -13.70 5.07 -17.82
C SER A 139 -12.40 4.60 -18.47
N ARG A 140 -12.36 4.49 -19.81
CA ARG A 140 -11.12 4.14 -20.54
C ARG A 140 -10.01 5.16 -20.34
N ALA A 141 -10.32 6.45 -20.38
CA ALA A 141 -9.34 7.51 -20.13
C ALA A 141 -8.74 7.39 -18.72
N ARG A 142 -9.59 7.17 -17.71
CA ARG A 142 -9.15 6.97 -16.32
C ARG A 142 -8.26 5.73 -16.16
N MET A 143 -8.60 4.63 -16.82
CA MET A 143 -7.76 3.42 -16.81
C MET A 143 -6.40 3.66 -17.45
N ALA A 144 -6.34 4.42 -18.55
CA ALA A 144 -5.08 4.79 -19.18
C ALA A 144 -4.21 5.68 -18.27
N GLU A 145 -4.81 6.64 -17.58
CA GLU A 145 -4.10 7.46 -16.57
C GLU A 145 -3.57 6.60 -15.42
N GLN A 146 -4.38 5.68 -14.90
CA GLN A 146 -3.96 4.75 -13.84
C GLN A 146 -2.80 3.86 -14.31
N GLN A 147 -2.84 3.38 -15.55
CA GLN A 147 -1.74 2.61 -16.12
C GLN A 147 -0.46 3.45 -16.20
N HIS A 148 -0.53 4.70 -16.66
CA HIS A 148 0.63 5.59 -16.69
C HIS A 148 1.22 5.87 -15.30
N VAL A 149 0.38 6.04 -14.28
CA VAL A 149 0.82 6.18 -12.89
C VAL A 149 1.48 4.90 -12.40
N SER A 150 0.90 3.73 -12.68
CA SER A 150 1.48 2.43 -12.34
C SER A 150 2.87 2.25 -12.96
N ASP A 151 3.00 2.49 -14.27
CA ASP A 151 4.28 2.37 -14.98
C ASP A 151 5.33 3.35 -14.43
N ARG A 152 4.91 4.55 -14.01
CA ARG A 152 5.78 5.52 -13.36
C ARG A 152 6.28 5.03 -12.00
N LEU A 153 5.38 4.54 -11.15
CA LEU A 153 5.74 4.01 -9.84
C LEU A 153 6.66 2.80 -9.96
N GLN A 154 6.44 1.94 -10.97
CA GLN A 154 7.34 0.82 -11.25
C GLN A 154 8.76 1.29 -11.57
N ARG A 155 8.90 2.30 -12.45
CA ARG A 155 10.22 2.88 -12.76
C ARG A 155 10.89 3.53 -11.55
N GLU A 156 10.10 4.21 -10.70
CA GLU A 156 10.61 4.79 -9.45
C GLU A 156 11.10 3.70 -8.48
N LEU A 157 10.36 2.59 -8.37
CA LEU A 157 10.75 1.43 -7.56
C LEU A 157 12.06 0.82 -8.07
N ASP A 158 12.18 0.57 -9.38
CA ASP A 158 13.39 0.00 -9.97
C ASP A 158 14.61 0.92 -9.76
N THR A 159 14.41 2.23 -9.85
CA THR A 159 15.46 3.24 -9.60
C THR A 159 15.90 3.22 -8.13
N ILE A 160 14.94 3.14 -7.19
CA ILE A 160 15.26 3.05 -5.76
C ILE A 160 15.95 1.74 -5.44
N GLN A 161 15.52 0.62 -6.04
CA GLN A 161 16.13 -0.68 -5.81
C GLN A 161 17.58 -0.74 -6.31
N THR A 162 17.86 -0.16 -7.48
CA THR A 162 19.24 -0.05 -7.98
C THR A 162 20.10 0.86 -7.10
N ALA A 163 19.58 2.01 -6.67
CA ALA A 163 20.28 2.88 -5.74
C ALA A 163 20.56 2.20 -4.39
N LEU A 164 19.57 1.47 -3.85
CA LEU A 164 19.70 0.69 -2.63
C LEU A 164 20.83 -0.34 -2.77
N SER A 165 20.82 -1.15 -3.83
CA SER A 165 21.86 -2.15 -4.07
C SER A 165 23.26 -1.53 -4.17
N SER A 166 23.39 -0.36 -4.80
CA SER A 166 24.66 0.39 -4.86
C SER A 166 25.10 0.81 -3.46
N THR A 167 24.20 1.42 -2.67
CA THR A 167 24.53 1.86 -1.31
C THR A 167 24.83 0.70 -0.36
N GLU A 168 24.20 -0.46 -0.54
CA GLU A 168 24.49 -1.67 0.23
C GLU A 168 25.91 -2.18 -0.04
N VAL A 169 26.34 -2.18 -1.31
CA VAL A 169 27.71 -2.55 -1.70
C VAL A 169 28.73 -1.56 -1.11
N GLU A 170 28.45 -0.26 -1.18
CA GLU A 170 29.30 0.75 -0.54
C GLU A 170 29.39 0.56 0.97
N ASN A 171 28.28 0.24 1.63
CA ASN A 171 28.24 -0.03 3.07
C ASN A 171 29.10 -1.25 3.43
N GLN A 172 29.00 -2.34 2.66
CA GLN A 172 29.85 -3.52 2.83
C GLN A 172 31.34 -3.18 2.70
N HIS A 173 31.70 -2.37 1.71
CA HIS A 173 33.08 -1.92 1.51
C HIS A 173 33.58 -1.07 2.69
N LEU A 174 32.75 -0.15 3.19
CA LEU A 174 33.08 0.66 4.37
C LEU A 174 33.24 -0.19 5.63
N ARG A 175 32.38 -1.19 5.84
CA ARG A 175 32.53 -2.15 6.95
C ARG A 175 33.84 -2.92 6.85
N ALA A 176 34.18 -3.44 5.69
CA ALA A 176 35.44 -4.15 5.48
C ALA A 176 36.67 -3.25 5.72
N LYS A 177 36.60 -1.96 5.36
CA LYS A 177 37.65 -0.97 5.68
C LYS A 177 37.74 -0.72 7.19
N ALA A 178 36.61 -0.57 7.87
CA ALA A 178 36.57 -0.36 9.32
C ALA A 178 37.19 -1.55 10.07
N GLU A 179 36.84 -2.78 9.71
CA GLU A 179 37.43 -3.99 10.30
C GLU A 179 38.96 -4.07 10.07
N ARG A 180 39.44 -3.68 8.89
CA ARG A 180 40.89 -3.63 8.61
C ARG A 180 41.58 -2.59 9.48
N ALA A 181 40.98 -1.40 9.64
CA ALA A 181 41.51 -0.33 10.48
C ALA A 181 41.54 -0.75 11.96
N GLU A 182 40.48 -1.39 12.45
CA GLU A 182 40.40 -1.93 13.81
C GLU A 182 41.49 -2.97 14.07
N LYS A 183 41.70 -3.92 13.15
CA LYS A 183 42.80 -4.90 13.23
C LYS A 183 44.17 -4.23 13.28
N GLN A 184 44.36 -3.13 12.54
CA GLN A 184 45.60 -2.36 12.58
C GLN A 184 45.78 -1.63 13.92
N LEU A 185 44.71 -1.03 14.46
CA LEU A 185 44.73 -0.38 15.77
C LEU A 185 45.13 -1.37 16.87
N LEU A 186 44.49 -2.54 16.93
CA LEU A 186 44.83 -3.59 17.90
C LEU A 186 46.29 -4.04 17.80
N ARG A 187 46.85 -4.16 16.58
CA ARG A 187 48.26 -4.49 16.37
C ARG A 187 49.19 -3.38 16.87
N LEU A 188 48.85 -2.12 16.62
CA LEU A 188 49.64 -0.98 17.10
C LEU A 188 49.57 -0.86 18.62
N GLU A 189 48.40 -1.06 19.20
CA GLU A 189 48.20 -1.07 20.66
C GLU A 189 49.02 -2.18 21.32
N ALA A 190 49.02 -3.39 20.75
CA ALA A 190 49.88 -4.48 21.23
C ALA A 190 51.37 -4.12 21.19
N LYS A 191 51.84 -3.47 20.10
CA LYS A 191 53.23 -2.97 20.00
C LYS A 191 53.53 -1.90 21.07
N ILE A 192 52.62 -0.95 21.28
CA ILE A 192 52.77 0.07 22.31
C ILE A 192 52.89 -0.58 23.69
N ASN A 193 52.08 -1.60 23.98
CA ASN A 193 52.15 -2.31 25.26
C ASN A 193 53.46 -3.08 25.43
N SER A 194 53.99 -3.72 24.38
CA SER A 194 55.32 -4.33 24.37
C SER A 194 56.41 -3.31 24.67
N LEU A 195 56.44 -2.19 23.96
CA LEU A 195 57.44 -1.13 24.14
C LEU A 195 57.33 -0.48 25.52
N LYS A 196 56.11 -0.34 26.07
CA LYS A 196 55.90 0.13 27.45
C LYS A 196 56.51 -0.85 28.45
N ALA A 197 56.31 -2.16 28.26
CA ALA A 197 56.90 -3.18 29.11
C ALA A 197 58.44 -3.17 29.03
N GLU A 198 59.01 -3.12 27.83
CA GLU A 198 60.46 -3.00 27.61
C GLU A 198 61.03 -1.74 28.26
N LYS A 199 60.35 -0.59 28.12
CA LYS A 199 60.74 0.66 28.80
C LYS A 199 60.79 0.51 30.32
N VAL A 200 59.86 -0.23 30.92
CA VAL A 200 59.88 -0.50 32.37
C VAL A 200 61.06 -1.39 32.75
N VAL A 201 61.34 -2.43 31.97
CA VAL A 201 62.51 -3.32 32.19
C VAL A 201 63.82 -2.54 32.07
N LEU A 202 63.97 -1.72 31.02
CA LEU A 202 65.16 -0.89 30.82
C LEU A 202 65.34 0.14 31.94
N LYS A 203 64.25 0.77 32.42
CA LYS A 203 64.33 1.66 33.59
C LYS A 203 64.84 0.92 34.83
N LYS A 204 64.31 -0.27 35.12
CA LYS A 204 64.78 -1.09 36.25
C LYS A 204 66.26 -1.46 36.09
N ALA A 205 66.67 -1.91 34.91
CA ALA A 205 68.05 -2.25 34.61
C ALA A 205 68.99 -1.04 34.78
N SER A 206 68.57 0.13 34.32
CA SER A 206 69.31 1.39 34.48
C SER A 206 69.46 1.78 35.95
N THR A 207 68.38 1.72 36.75
CA THR A 207 68.47 2.02 38.20
C THR A 207 69.39 1.05 38.94
N GLU A 208 69.36 -0.23 38.58
CA GLU A 208 70.20 -1.25 39.20
C GLU A 208 71.66 -1.14 38.76
N ALA A 209 71.92 -0.79 37.49
CA ALA A 209 73.26 -0.49 37.00
C ALA A 209 73.86 0.72 37.75
N HIS A 210 73.09 1.80 37.89
CA HIS A 210 73.50 2.96 38.68
C HIS A 210 73.76 2.61 40.15
N ARG A 211 72.93 1.75 40.75
CA ARG A 211 73.17 1.24 42.11
C ARG A 211 74.49 0.46 42.21
N ARG A 212 74.82 -0.38 41.23
CA ARG A 212 76.10 -1.12 41.18
C ARG A 212 77.29 -0.18 41.01
N GLU A 213 77.18 0.81 40.15
CA GLU A 213 78.21 1.84 39.94
C GLU A 213 78.50 2.62 41.24
N MET A 214 77.46 3.01 41.98
CA MET A 214 77.61 3.70 43.27
C MET A 214 78.27 2.80 44.34
N LYS A 215 77.96 1.51 44.37
CA LYS A 215 78.63 0.54 45.26
C LYS A 215 80.11 0.42 44.93
N LEU A 216 80.45 0.21 43.66
CA LEU A 216 81.85 0.12 43.21
C LEU A 216 82.62 1.42 43.50
N SER A 217 81.99 2.58 43.28
CA SER A 217 82.58 3.88 43.60
C SER A 217 82.84 4.06 45.10
N SER A 218 81.91 3.61 45.94
CA SER A 218 82.06 3.59 47.40
C SER A 218 83.19 2.66 47.86
N GLU A 219 83.25 1.45 47.30
CA GLU A 219 84.31 0.47 47.56
C GLU A 219 85.69 1.01 47.14
N LEU A 220 85.78 1.66 45.98
CA LEU A 220 87.03 2.26 45.47
C LEU A 220 87.49 3.41 46.37
N LEU A 221 86.59 4.29 46.80
CA LEU A 221 86.88 5.34 47.77
C LEU A 221 87.32 4.77 49.13
N SER A 222 86.67 3.71 49.60
CA SER A 222 87.04 3.01 50.84
C SER A 222 88.44 2.39 50.72
N ALA A 223 88.73 1.70 49.62
CA ALA A 223 90.05 1.14 49.33
C ALA A 223 91.13 2.23 49.22
N GLN A 224 90.82 3.38 48.61
CA GLN A 224 91.73 4.52 48.55
C GLN A 224 91.99 5.11 49.95
N LYS A 225 90.96 5.26 50.79
CA LYS A 225 91.11 5.67 52.19
C LYS A 225 91.95 4.67 52.99
N ALA A 226 91.72 3.36 52.82
CA ALA A 226 92.51 2.31 53.45
C ALA A 226 93.98 2.36 53.00
N ARG A 227 94.24 2.57 51.71
CA ARG A 227 95.59 2.75 51.16
C ARG A 227 96.29 3.97 51.76
N LEU A 228 95.58 5.09 51.89
CA LEU A 228 96.09 6.30 52.55
C LEU A 228 96.35 6.04 54.03
N ALA A 229 95.45 5.37 54.76
CA ALA A 229 95.65 5.01 56.17
C ALA A 229 96.88 4.11 56.37
N LEU A 230 97.08 3.12 55.50
CA LEU A 230 98.29 2.28 55.47
C LEU A 230 99.54 3.11 55.21
N SER A 231 99.50 4.06 54.27
CA SER A 231 100.63 4.96 54.01
C SER A 231 100.95 5.88 55.20
N VAL A 232 99.92 6.33 55.93
CA VAL A 232 100.07 7.11 57.17
C VAL A 232 100.61 6.24 58.30
N GLN A 233 100.15 4.99 58.45
CA GLN A 233 100.69 4.02 59.40
C GLN A 233 102.15 3.67 59.10
N LEU A 234 102.51 3.48 57.83
CA LEU A 234 103.89 3.29 57.40
C LEU A 234 104.73 4.55 57.72
N GLY A 235 104.20 5.75 57.46
CA GLY A 235 104.82 7.01 57.83
C GLY A 235 104.92 7.26 59.35
N ARG A 236 104.00 6.71 60.15
CA ARG A 236 104.05 6.70 61.62
C ARG A 236 105.01 5.64 62.14
N SER A 237 105.12 4.48 61.49
CA SER A 237 106.10 3.42 61.79
C SER A 237 107.53 3.89 61.48
N ILE A 238 107.73 4.57 60.35
CA ILE A 238 109.01 5.18 59.98
C ILE A 238 109.38 6.33 60.96
N ARG A 239 108.39 7.14 61.41
CA ARG A 239 108.61 8.16 62.45
C ARG A 239 108.82 7.56 63.85
N SER A 240 108.13 6.48 64.19
CA SER A 240 108.30 5.72 65.44
C SER A 240 109.68 5.04 65.49
N ARG A 241 110.20 4.55 64.35
CA ARG A 241 111.56 4.02 64.23
C ARG A 241 112.65 5.09 64.31
N ARG A 242 112.29 6.38 64.16
CA ARG A 242 113.18 7.54 64.36
C ARG A 242 112.99 8.24 65.71
N GLN A 243 112.08 7.78 66.57
CA GLN A 243 111.80 8.41 67.87
C GLN A 243 111.74 7.39 69.03
N SER A 244 112.51 6.30 68.94
CA SER A 244 112.91 5.52 70.12
C SER A 244 114.10 6.19 70.83
N ALA A 245 113.94 7.47 71.18
CA ALA A 245 114.78 8.21 72.11
C ALA A 245 114.02 9.49 72.54
N ARG A 246 113.81 9.64 73.85
CA ARG A 246 113.11 10.72 74.60
C ARG A 246 111.57 10.59 74.63
N SER A 247 110.97 10.20 75.76
CA SER A 247 110.79 10.93 77.04
C SER A 247 109.60 11.90 77.01
N GLY A 248 108.75 11.83 78.05
CA GLY A 248 108.10 13.02 78.63
C GLY A 248 106.57 13.10 78.55
N HIS A 249 105.89 12.67 79.62
CA HIS A 249 105.06 13.47 80.55
C HIS A 249 103.94 14.44 80.06
N LEU A 250 102.77 14.27 80.71
CA LEU A 250 101.64 15.17 81.09
C LEU A 250 100.60 15.74 80.09
N GLN A 251 99.33 15.46 80.46
CA GLN A 251 98.24 16.38 80.92
C GLN A 251 97.77 17.53 80.03
N GLY A 252 96.44 17.70 79.92
CA GLY A 252 95.82 18.97 79.51
C GLY A 252 94.40 18.87 78.98
N ASP A 253 93.52 19.72 79.50
CA ASP A 253 92.07 19.79 79.34
C ASP A 253 91.54 20.44 78.03
N ALA A 254 90.20 20.39 77.93
CA ALA A 254 89.28 21.46 77.50
C ALA A 254 88.85 21.63 76.01
N GLN A 255 87.53 21.44 75.86
CA GLN A 255 86.52 22.33 75.23
C GLN A 255 86.48 22.70 73.74
N LEU A 256 85.22 22.66 73.25
CA LEU A 256 84.53 23.51 72.27
C LEU A 256 85.07 23.60 70.84
N SER A 257 84.24 23.25 69.85
CA SER A 257 83.46 24.23 69.04
C SER A 257 82.89 23.57 67.80
N ASP A 258 81.62 23.89 67.50
CA ASP A 258 81.05 23.87 66.15
C ASP A 258 81.88 24.75 65.19
N PRO A 259 81.66 24.58 63.88
CA PRO A 259 81.20 25.75 63.17
C PRO A 259 79.97 25.46 62.30
N SER A 260 78.99 26.35 62.42
CA SER A 260 78.12 26.76 61.34
C SER A 260 78.92 27.37 60.19
N SER A 261 78.40 27.30 58.96
CA SER A 261 78.23 28.45 58.04
C SER A 261 78.12 27.95 56.58
N ILE A 262 76.94 28.08 55.96
CA ILE A 262 76.59 29.01 54.87
C ILE A 262 77.22 28.68 53.50
N GLY A 263 76.35 28.51 52.51
CA GLY A 263 76.70 28.53 51.10
C GLY A 263 75.46 28.30 50.24
N GLY A 264 74.67 29.35 50.02
CA GLY A 264 73.47 29.31 49.18
C GLY A 264 73.76 29.38 47.68
N SER A 265 72.65 29.62 46.97
CA SER A 265 72.54 30.11 45.59
C SER A 265 72.48 29.07 44.47
N SER A 266 71.26 28.96 43.92
CA SER A 266 70.92 29.56 42.62
C SER A 266 70.53 28.59 41.50
N SER A 267 69.35 28.91 40.94
CA SER A 267 68.93 28.81 39.54
C SER A 267 68.89 27.42 38.90
N HIS A 268 67.71 26.99 38.45
CA HIS A 268 67.15 27.46 37.18
C HIS A 268 65.74 26.90 37.01
N GLU A 269 64.75 27.80 36.93
CA GLU A 269 63.46 27.51 36.33
C GLU A 269 63.68 27.28 34.83
N PHE A 270 63.19 26.17 34.27
CA PHE A 270 62.82 26.13 32.86
C PHE A 270 61.74 25.07 32.61
N SER A 271 60.55 25.59 32.29
CA SER A 271 59.66 25.17 31.21
C SER A 271 59.02 23.78 31.28
N GLU A 272 57.85 23.72 31.92
CA GLU A 272 56.76 22.86 31.45
C GLU A 272 55.85 23.68 30.53
N ASN A 273 56.11 23.59 29.22
CA ASN A 273 55.11 23.88 28.21
C ASN A 273 54.16 22.68 28.12
N THR A 274 52.94 22.82 28.65
CA THR A 274 51.77 22.15 28.09
C THR A 274 50.64 23.14 27.95
N THR A 275 50.67 23.88 26.84
CA THR A 275 49.46 24.41 26.22
C THR A 275 48.80 23.27 25.45
N SER A 276 47.62 22.85 25.90
CA SER A 276 46.56 22.39 24.99
C SER A 276 45.23 22.51 25.70
N SER A 277 44.71 23.73 25.62
CA SER A 277 43.31 24.14 25.59
C SER A 277 42.31 22.99 25.47
N ASN A 278 41.63 22.66 26.57
CA ASN A 278 40.27 22.12 26.52
C ASN A 278 39.30 23.29 26.53
N ALA A 279 39.15 23.93 25.38
CA ALA A 279 38.01 24.81 25.11
C ALA A 279 36.91 23.93 24.49
N PHE A 280 35.98 23.48 25.34
CA PHE A 280 34.73 22.88 24.92
C PHE A 280 33.84 24.00 24.35
N THR A 281 34.10 24.41 23.10
CA THR A 281 33.13 25.20 22.34
C THR A 281 32.13 24.25 21.74
N GLN A 282 30.95 24.17 22.35
CA GLN A 282 29.76 23.65 21.69
C GLN A 282 29.54 24.44 20.39
N GLN A 283 29.88 23.80 19.27
CA GLN A 283 29.48 24.25 17.97
C GLN A 283 27.97 24.02 17.87
N ARG A 284 27.20 25.08 18.14
CA ARG A 284 25.78 25.16 17.80
C ARG A 284 25.68 25.00 16.28
N HIS A 285 25.38 23.79 15.82
CA HIS A 285 24.84 23.61 14.49
C HIS A 285 23.48 24.32 14.46
N SER A 286 23.42 25.39 13.68
CA SER A 286 22.20 25.97 13.17
C SER A 286 21.40 24.87 12.49
N VAL A 287 20.39 24.35 13.20
CA VAL A 287 19.32 23.60 12.59
C VAL A 287 18.52 24.62 11.78
N THR A 288 18.77 24.70 10.48
CA THR A 288 17.82 25.30 9.55
C THR A 288 16.57 24.43 9.56
N CYS A 289 15.60 24.86 10.38
CA CYS A 289 14.25 24.35 10.37
C CYS A 289 13.64 24.66 8.99
N HIS A 290 13.71 23.72 8.06
CA HIS A 290 12.82 23.78 6.91
C HIS A 290 11.39 23.68 7.44
N LYS A 291 10.64 24.76 7.24
CA LYS A 291 9.19 24.80 7.47
C LYS A 291 8.58 23.54 6.86
N ARG A 292 7.90 22.73 7.69
CA ARG A 292 6.91 21.78 7.20
C ARG A 292 5.97 22.53 6.26
N PRO A 293 5.69 22.01 5.05
CA PRO A 293 4.50 22.45 4.33
C PRO A 293 3.31 22.23 5.26
N ARG A 294 2.51 23.29 5.45
CA ARG A 294 1.21 23.16 6.07
C ARG A 294 0.48 22.01 5.38
N ALA A 295 -0.07 21.08 6.16
CA ALA A 295 -1.15 20.24 5.69
C ALA A 295 -2.34 21.18 5.43
N GLU A 296 -2.40 21.72 4.21
CA GLU A 296 -3.62 22.29 3.69
C GLU A 296 -4.64 21.16 3.60
N GLY A 297 -5.82 21.44 4.13
CA GLY A 297 -6.87 20.46 4.36
C GLY A 297 -7.16 19.63 3.11
N SER A 298 -7.10 18.31 3.29
CA SER A 298 -7.85 17.36 2.48
C SER A 298 -9.35 17.65 2.67
N ASN A 299 -9.88 18.62 1.95
CA ASN A 299 -11.30 18.69 1.62
C ASN A 299 -11.56 17.72 0.48
N ILE A 300 -11.44 16.42 0.77
CA ILE A 300 -12.08 15.39 -0.04
C ILE A 300 -13.55 15.40 0.39
N PRO A 301 -14.51 15.76 -0.47
CA PRO A 301 -15.92 15.60 -0.15
C PRO A 301 -16.16 14.09 0.00
N TYR A 302 -16.61 13.67 1.18
CA TYR A 302 -17.17 12.33 1.33
C TYR A 302 -18.34 12.18 0.35
N PRO A 303 -18.47 11.05 -0.36
CA PRO A 303 -19.64 10.79 -1.17
C PRO A 303 -20.90 10.81 -0.28
N PRO A 304 -22.05 11.31 -0.76
CA PRO A 304 -23.28 11.33 0.02
C PRO A 304 -23.61 9.90 0.46
N SER A 305 -23.76 9.70 1.77
CA SER A 305 -24.32 8.47 2.31
C SER A 305 -25.69 8.26 1.67
N MET A 306 -25.83 7.16 0.93
CA MET A 306 -27.11 6.67 0.47
C MET A 306 -28.03 6.57 1.68
N ARG A 307 -28.97 7.51 1.81
CA ARG A 307 -30.10 7.37 2.71
C ARG A 307 -30.84 6.12 2.26
N MET A 308 -30.87 5.12 3.12
CA MET A 308 -31.87 4.07 3.03
C MET A 308 -33.20 4.77 3.30
N GLU A 309 -33.92 5.01 2.21
CA GLU A 309 -35.30 5.47 2.25
C GLU A 309 -36.15 4.42 2.96
N ASP A 310 -37.06 4.96 3.76
CA ASP A 310 -38.02 4.25 4.59
C ASP A 310 -38.74 3.15 3.80
N GLN A 311 -38.80 1.95 4.39
CA GLN A 311 -39.84 0.98 4.06
C GLN A 311 -40.91 1.04 5.14
N HIS A 312 -42.13 1.24 4.64
CA HIS A 312 -43.42 1.23 5.31
C HIS A 312 -43.63 0.10 6.30
#